data_AF-A0A3D0NAC0-F1
#
_entry.id   AF-A0A3D0NAC0-F1
#
_cell.length_a   1.000
_cell.length_b   1.000
_cell.length_c   1.000
_cell.angle_alpha   90.00
_cell.angle_beta   90.00
_cell.angle_gamma   90.00
#
_symmetry.space_group_name_H-M   'P 1'
#
loop_
_entity.id
_entity.type
_entity.pdbx_description
1 polymer ?
#
loop_
_entity_poly.entity_id
_entity_poly.type
_entity_poly.pdbx_seq_one_letter_code
_entity_poly.pdbx_strand_id
1 'polypeptide(L)'
;MAIDDLNGDGRDEIAFGTGRASLYLIAPTMDDDGRIFQRKLGDDVRGTEIIRDAQGTPLIVTGSASEFVAAFDAVGERRWATAVGGPVRQMTSALVGDHWLIIAALESGDVLALSAEGQVLARGSIDGRPTALTTTVSDEPLILVAADSGVVTAFAVELAR
;
A
#
# COMPACT_ATOMS: atom_id res chain seq x y z
N MET A 1 -2.44 5.95 -5.59
CA MET A 1 -1.93 5.86 -6.97
C MET A 1 -0.43 5.79 -6.83
N ALA A 2 0.21 4.92 -7.59
CA ALA A 2 1.64 4.71 -7.56
C ALA A 2 2.18 4.65 -9.00
N ILE A 3 3.46 4.99 -9.15
CA ILE A 3 4.14 5.10 -10.44
C ILE A 3 5.51 4.41 -10.29
N ASP A 4 5.82 3.43 -11.14
CA ASP A 4 7.11 2.73 -11.22
C ASP A 4 7.18 1.94 -12.54
N ASP A 5 8.36 1.49 -12.95
CA ASP A 5 8.55 0.54 -14.05
C ASP A 5 8.25 -0.88 -13.57
N LEU A 6 7.05 -1.39 -13.88
CA LEU A 6 6.59 -2.72 -13.44
C LEU A 6 6.92 -3.82 -14.45
N ASN A 7 7.09 -3.47 -15.72
CA ASN A 7 7.31 -4.43 -16.80
C ASN A 7 8.79 -4.55 -17.23
N GLY A 8 9.64 -3.63 -16.79
CA GLY A 8 11.09 -3.59 -17.05
C GLY A 8 11.49 -2.99 -18.40
N ASP A 9 10.61 -2.25 -19.08
CA ASP A 9 10.88 -1.63 -20.37
C ASP A 9 11.54 -0.24 -20.27
N GLY A 10 11.77 0.24 -19.04
CA GLY A 10 12.37 1.54 -18.75
C GLY A 10 11.39 2.71 -18.81
N ARG A 11 10.08 2.47 -18.87
CA ARG A 11 9.02 3.48 -18.73
C ARG A 11 8.14 3.14 -17.53
N ASP A 12 7.77 4.17 -16.78
CA ASP A 12 6.92 3.95 -15.62
C ASP A 12 5.46 3.72 -16.04
N GLU A 13 4.83 2.73 -15.44
CA GLU A 13 3.38 2.55 -15.45
C GLU A 13 2.71 3.27 -14.27
N ILE A 14 1.41 3.52 -14.40
CA ILE A 14 0.59 4.14 -13.35
C ILE A 14 -0.43 3.12 -12.83
N ALA A 15 -0.31 2.77 -11.54
CA ALA A 15 -1.25 1.92 -10.82
C ALA A 15 -2.21 2.77 -9.97
N PHE A 16 -3.52 2.56 -10.11
CA PHE A 16 -4.49 3.27 -9.28
C PHE A 16 -5.76 2.46 -9.01
N GLY A 17 -6.20 2.54 -7.76
CA GLY A 17 -7.51 2.09 -7.32
C GLY A 17 -8.62 3.11 -7.57
N THR A 18 -9.86 2.62 -7.58
CA THR A 18 -11.06 3.44 -7.73
C THR A 18 -12.09 3.11 -6.66
N GLY A 19 -12.97 4.06 -6.33
CA GLY A 19 -14.18 3.85 -5.52
C GLY A 19 -15.30 3.08 -6.25
N ARG A 20 -14.94 2.30 -7.27
CA ARG A 20 -15.83 1.37 -7.99
C ARG A 20 -15.21 -0.03 -8.00
N ALA A 21 -14.52 -0.36 -6.91
CA ALA A 21 -13.93 -1.65 -6.66
C ALA A 21 -13.01 -2.16 -7.77
N SER A 22 -12.27 -1.27 -8.42
CA SER A 22 -11.36 -1.65 -9.51
C SER A 22 -9.95 -1.09 -9.28
N LEU A 23 -8.95 -1.94 -9.50
CA LEU A 23 -7.55 -1.58 -9.69
C LEU A 23 -7.26 -1.52 -11.19
N TYR A 24 -6.58 -0.46 -11.62
CA TYR A 24 -6.07 -0.29 -12.97
C TYR A 24 -4.55 -0.23 -12.96
N LEU A 25 -3.96 -0.75 -14.03
CA LEU A 25 -2.60 -0.47 -14.43
C LEU A 25 -2.63 0.07 -15.86
N ILE A 26 -1.99 1.21 -16.08
CA ILE A 26 -1.92 1.86 -17.38
C ILE A 26 -0.47 2.22 -17.74
N ALA A 27 -0.10 2.04 -19.00
CA ALA A 27 1.09 2.62 -19.60
C ALA A 27 0.76 4.04 -20.10
N PRO A 28 1.59 5.05 -19.80
CA PRO A 28 1.38 6.41 -20.29
C PRO A 28 1.79 6.51 -21.77
N THR A 29 0.88 6.17 -22.67
CA THR A 29 1.05 6.24 -24.13
C THR A 29 0.12 7.30 -24.75
N MET A 30 0.47 7.72 -25.98
CA MET A 30 -0.32 8.64 -26.79
C MET A 30 -1.17 7.90 -27.84
N ASP A 31 -0.95 6.60 -28.03
CA ASP A 31 -1.49 5.84 -29.17
C ASP A 31 -2.83 5.13 -28.86
N ASP A 32 -3.12 4.83 -27.60
CA ASP A 32 -4.37 4.19 -27.14
C ASP A 32 -4.75 4.60 -25.69
N ASP A 33 -5.65 3.85 -25.05
CA ASP A 33 -6.05 4.12 -23.65
C ASP A 33 -4.99 3.70 -22.61
N GLY A 34 -3.87 3.13 -23.06
CA GLY A 34 -2.75 2.69 -22.25
C GLY A 34 -3.06 1.55 -21.30
N ARG A 35 -4.28 0.98 -21.30
CA ARG A 35 -4.68 0.06 -20.24
C ARG A 35 -4.02 -1.30 -20.38
N ILE A 36 -3.15 -1.63 -19.44
CA ILE A 36 -2.52 -2.96 -19.32
C ILE A 36 -3.53 -3.94 -18.72
N PHE A 37 -4.13 -3.60 -17.57
CA PHE A 37 -5.21 -4.41 -17.00
C PHE A 37 -6.23 -3.61 -16.20
N GLN A 38 -7.38 -4.22 -15.97
CA GLN A 38 -8.35 -3.84 -14.95
C GLN A 38 -8.74 -5.06 -14.13
N ARG A 39 -8.64 -4.97 -12.80
CA ARG A 39 -9.06 -6.02 -11.87
C ARG A 39 -10.14 -5.53 -10.93
N LYS A 40 -11.24 -6.27 -10.83
CA LYS A 40 -12.29 -6.03 -9.84
C LYS A 40 -11.88 -6.63 -8.49
N LEU A 41 -11.88 -5.82 -7.44
CA LEU A 41 -11.44 -6.18 -6.09
C LEU A 41 -12.59 -6.38 -5.10
N GLY A 42 -13.82 -6.08 -5.51
CA GLY A 42 -15.04 -6.31 -4.73
C GLY A 42 -15.45 -5.14 -3.83
N ASP A 43 -14.53 -4.24 -3.47
CA ASP A 43 -14.82 -3.04 -2.68
C ASP A 43 -13.84 -1.88 -2.98
N ASP A 44 -14.15 -0.69 -2.46
CA ASP A 44 -13.39 0.54 -2.61
C ASP A 44 -11.90 0.37 -2.31
N VAL A 45 -11.07 0.76 -3.26
CA VAL A 45 -9.63 0.83 -3.06
C VAL A 45 -9.27 2.17 -2.43
N ARG A 46 -8.67 2.13 -1.23
CA ARG A 46 -8.32 3.33 -0.43
C ARG A 46 -6.83 3.65 -0.42
N GLY A 47 -5.99 2.72 -0.85
CA GLY A 47 -4.56 2.93 -1.04
C GLY A 47 -4.03 2.11 -2.21
N THR A 48 -3.02 2.63 -2.91
CA THR A 48 -2.33 1.91 -3.98
C THR A 48 -0.87 2.34 -3.96
N GLU A 49 0.00 1.38 -3.67
CA GLU A 49 1.46 1.51 -3.54
C GLU A 49 2.13 0.53 -4.52
N ILE A 50 3.37 0.82 -4.89
CA ILE A 50 4.25 -0.15 -5.56
C ILE A 50 5.43 -0.41 -4.63
N ILE A 51 5.69 -1.68 -4.35
CA ILE A 51 6.82 -2.14 -3.54
C ILE A 51 7.57 -3.23 -4.29
N ARG A 52 8.69 -3.70 -3.73
CA ARG A 52 9.41 -4.86 -4.24
C ARG A 52 9.43 -5.99 -3.21
N ASP A 53 9.23 -7.21 -3.68
CA ASP A 53 9.42 -8.41 -2.84
C ASP A 53 10.92 -8.64 -2.54
N ALA A 54 11.22 -9.67 -1.75
CA ALA A 54 12.60 -10.04 -1.41
C ALA A 54 13.48 -10.44 -2.62
N GLN A 55 12.90 -10.64 -3.80
CA GLN A 55 13.62 -10.91 -5.06
C GLN A 55 13.75 -9.65 -5.93
N GLY A 56 13.24 -8.51 -5.49
CA GLY A 56 13.23 -7.26 -6.25
C GLY A 56 12.08 -7.15 -7.24
N THR A 57 11.16 -8.11 -7.26
CA THR A 57 10.02 -8.13 -8.18
C THR A 57 9.01 -7.05 -7.77
N PRO A 58 8.57 -6.17 -8.67
CA PRO A 58 7.58 -5.15 -8.34
C PRO A 58 6.21 -5.80 -8.07
N LEU A 59 5.55 -5.30 -7.02
CA LEU A 59 4.21 -5.67 -6.62
C LEU A 59 3.34 -4.42 -6.47
N ILE A 60 2.15 -4.45 -7.04
CA ILE A 60 1.11 -3.45 -6.81
C ILE A 60 0.35 -3.86 -5.55
N VAL A 61 0.39 -3.05 -4.51
CA VAL A 61 -0.30 -3.31 -3.25
C VAL A 61 -1.50 -2.38 -3.11
N THR A 62 -2.66 -2.94 -2.75
CA THR A 62 -3.89 -2.19 -2.53
C THR A 62 -4.47 -2.45 -1.15
N GLY A 63 -4.92 -1.39 -0.48
CA GLY A 63 -5.74 -1.47 0.72
C GLY A 63 -7.21 -1.21 0.39
N SER A 64 -8.11 -1.97 1.00
CA SER A 64 -9.55 -1.96 0.71
C SER A 64 -10.41 -1.65 1.93
N ALA A 65 -11.61 -1.09 1.69
CA ALA A 65 -12.66 -0.97 2.72
C ALA A 65 -13.19 -2.33 3.20
N SER A 66 -13.00 -3.39 2.40
CA SER A 66 -13.36 -4.79 2.73
C SER A 66 -12.36 -5.50 3.66
N GLU A 67 -11.54 -4.76 4.40
CA GLU A 67 -10.61 -5.29 5.41
C GLU A 67 -9.43 -6.11 4.87
N PHE A 68 -9.12 -5.97 3.57
CA PHE A 68 -7.98 -6.64 2.95
C PHE A 68 -6.90 -5.65 2.51
N VAL A 69 -5.66 -6.06 2.72
CA VAL A 69 -4.51 -5.62 1.92
C VAL A 69 -4.18 -6.74 0.94
N ALA A 70 -3.97 -6.44 -0.34
CA ALA A 70 -3.67 -7.44 -1.36
C ALA A 70 -2.56 -6.96 -2.29
N ALA A 71 -1.76 -7.90 -2.80
CA ALA A 71 -0.75 -7.63 -3.81
C ALA A 71 -1.05 -8.31 -5.14
N PHE A 72 -0.70 -7.62 -6.21
CA PHE A 72 -0.83 -8.05 -7.59
C PHE A 72 0.50 -7.85 -8.32
N ASP A 73 0.75 -8.65 -9.33
CA ASP A 73 1.88 -8.42 -10.24
C ASP A 73 1.53 -7.46 -11.39
N ALA A 74 2.50 -7.23 -12.26
CA ALA A 74 2.39 -6.36 -13.43
C ALA A 74 1.31 -6.80 -14.44
N VAL A 75 0.88 -8.07 -14.41
CA VAL A 75 -0.21 -8.58 -15.27
C VAL A 75 -1.56 -8.63 -14.56
N GLY A 76 -1.61 -8.19 -13.29
CA GLY A 76 -2.82 -8.08 -12.50
C GLY A 76 -3.28 -9.39 -11.89
N GLU A 77 -2.40 -10.38 -11.77
CA GLU A 77 -2.64 -11.62 -11.05
C GLU A 77 -2.34 -11.45 -9.56
N ARG A 78 -3.27 -11.91 -8.72
CA ARG A 78 -3.17 -11.73 -7.27
C ARG A 78 -2.11 -12.68 -6.71
N ARG A 79 -1.10 -12.11 -6.06
CA ARG A 79 -0.03 -12.88 -5.40
C ARG A 79 -0.43 -13.29 -3.99
N TRP A 80 -1.01 -12.37 -3.23
CA TRP A 80 -1.52 -12.65 -1.88
C TRP A 80 -2.63 -11.67 -1.48
N ALA A 81 -3.33 -12.00 -0.41
CA ALA A 81 -4.26 -11.13 0.29
C ALA A 81 -4.27 -11.44 1.78
N THR A 82 -4.24 -10.40 2.61
CA THR A 82 -4.18 -10.48 4.06
C THR A 82 -5.36 -9.73 4.66
N ALA A 83 -6.15 -10.44 5.47
CA ALA A 83 -7.19 -9.81 6.28
C ALA A 83 -6.52 -9.01 7.39
N VAL A 84 -6.80 -7.71 7.44
CA VAL A 84 -6.21 -6.78 8.41
C VAL A 84 -7.12 -6.48 9.60
N GLY A 85 -8.36 -6.98 9.58
CA GLY A 85 -9.29 -6.94 10.71
C GLY A 85 -10.09 -5.64 10.82
N GLY A 86 -10.02 -4.77 9.82
CA GLY A 86 -10.83 -3.57 9.71
C GLY A 86 -10.61 -2.82 8.39
N PRO A 87 -11.51 -1.92 7.98
CA PRO A 87 -11.41 -1.21 6.71
C PRO A 87 -10.12 -0.39 6.63
N VAL A 88 -9.35 -0.56 5.56
CA VAL A 88 -8.14 0.25 5.33
C VAL A 88 -8.56 1.66 4.93
N ARG A 89 -8.06 2.66 5.66
CA ARG A 89 -8.40 4.07 5.42
C ARG A 89 -7.25 4.84 4.79
N GLN A 90 -6.04 4.61 5.26
CA GLN A 90 -4.81 5.15 4.68
C GLN A 90 -3.81 4.03 4.49
N MET A 91 -2.97 4.13 3.47
CA MET A 91 -1.88 3.20 3.22
C MET A 91 -0.69 3.94 2.66
N THR A 92 0.52 3.52 3.05
CA THR A 92 1.77 3.96 2.46
C THR A 92 2.78 2.81 2.52
N SER A 93 3.98 3.03 2.01
CA SER A 93 5.08 2.08 2.07
C SER A 93 6.34 2.74 2.65
N ALA A 94 7.23 1.93 3.20
CA ALA A 94 8.54 2.36 3.66
C ALA A 94 9.59 1.30 3.32
N LEU A 95 10.80 1.75 3.02
CA LEU A 95 11.96 0.88 2.89
C LEU A 95 12.76 0.96 4.20
N VAL A 96 12.92 -0.18 4.88
CA VAL A 96 13.71 -0.31 6.12
C VAL A 96 14.87 -1.26 5.85
N GLY A 97 16.09 -0.72 5.77
CA GLY A 97 17.21 -1.45 5.19
C GLY A 97 16.89 -1.84 3.75
N ASP A 98 16.90 -3.14 3.45
CA ASP A 98 16.57 -3.68 2.13
C ASP A 98 15.15 -4.28 2.05
N HIS A 99 14.32 -4.04 3.07
CA HIS A 99 12.99 -4.65 3.19
C HIS A 99 11.88 -3.62 3.07
N TRP A 100 10.98 -3.85 2.11
CA TRP A 100 9.75 -3.09 1.99
C TRP A 100 8.76 -3.46 3.07
N LEU A 101 8.19 -2.44 3.69
CA LEU A 101 7.05 -2.53 4.58
C LEU A 101 5.85 -1.81 3.98
N ILE A 102 4.69 -2.41 4.14
CA ILE A 102 3.40 -1.82 3.83
C ILE A 102 2.79 -1.35 5.15
N ILE A 103 2.46 -0.07 5.23
CA ILE A 103 1.84 0.51 6.42
C ILE A 103 0.37 0.77 6.11
N ALA A 104 -0.52 0.18 6.89
CA ALA A 104 -1.96 0.37 6.75
C ALA A 104 -2.53 0.97 8.04
N ALA A 105 -3.21 2.11 7.93
CA ALA A 105 -3.99 2.68 9.03
C ALA A 105 -5.48 2.41 8.78
N LEU A 106 -6.12 1.78 9.75
CA LEU A 106 -7.50 1.32 9.66
C LEU A 106 -8.48 2.39 10.13
N GLU A 107 -9.75 2.25 9.73
CA GLU A 107 -10.84 3.13 10.15
C GLU A 107 -10.98 3.22 11.69
N SER A 108 -10.60 2.16 12.42
CA SER A 108 -10.61 2.08 13.89
C SER A 108 -9.51 2.89 14.58
N GLY A 109 -8.47 3.32 13.86
CA GLY A 109 -7.24 3.89 14.45
C GLY A 109 -6.11 2.88 14.64
N ASP A 110 -6.32 1.59 14.35
CA ASP A 110 -5.24 0.60 14.33
C ASP A 110 -4.25 0.90 13.19
N VAL A 111 -2.96 0.74 13.47
CA VAL A 111 -1.87 0.94 12.51
C VAL A 111 -1.07 -0.37 12.41
N LEU A 112 -0.96 -0.90 11.20
CA LEU A 112 -0.31 -2.17 10.93
C LEU A 112 0.90 -1.96 10.05
N ALA A 113 1.98 -2.68 10.33
CA ALA A 113 3.10 -2.85 9.40
C ALA A 113 3.09 -4.29 8.88
N LEU A 114 3.10 -4.46 7.56
CA LEU A 114 3.13 -5.75 6.88
C LEU A 114 4.42 -5.88 6.06
N SER A 115 4.92 -7.11 5.92
CA SER A 115 6.00 -7.43 4.97
C SER A 115 5.51 -7.40 3.52
N ALA A 116 6.43 -7.43 2.56
CA ALA A 116 6.11 -7.52 1.14
C ALA A 116 5.33 -8.80 0.75
N GLU A 117 5.40 -9.84 1.57
CA GLU A 117 4.69 -11.12 1.43
C GLU A 117 3.32 -11.12 2.15
N GLY A 118 2.91 -9.97 2.70
CA GLY A 118 1.61 -9.79 3.34
C GLY A 118 1.55 -10.28 4.79
N GLN A 119 2.68 -10.58 5.43
CA GLN A 119 2.70 -10.96 6.85
C GLN A 119 2.59 -9.72 7.74
N VAL A 120 1.67 -9.71 8.72
CA VAL A 120 1.60 -8.61 9.70
C VAL A 120 2.76 -8.75 10.70
N LEU A 121 3.69 -7.80 10.69
CA LEU A 121 4.90 -7.81 11.52
C LEU A 121 4.71 -7.05 12.83
N ALA A 122 3.98 -5.94 12.79
CA ALA A 122 3.77 -5.09 13.97
C ALA A 122 2.37 -4.45 13.96
N ARG A 123 1.92 -4.06 15.16
CA ARG A 123 0.66 -3.35 15.38
C ARG A 123 0.86 -2.23 16.40
N GLY A 124 0.29 -1.07 16.10
CA GLY A 124 0.12 0.05 17.01
C GLY A 124 -1.29 0.61 16.87
N SER A 125 -1.60 1.68 17.60
CA SER A 125 -2.86 2.38 17.47
C SER A 125 -2.70 3.87 17.75
N ILE A 126 -3.59 4.65 17.15
CA ILE A 126 -3.80 6.06 17.46
C ILE A 126 -5.15 6.26 18.14
N ASP A 127 -5.32 7.39 18.83
CA ASP A 127 -6.61 7.83 19.32
C ASP A 127 -7.32 8.65 18.22
N GLY A 128 -8.47 8.14 17.76
CA GLY A 128 -9.26 8.73 16.69
C GLY A 128 -9.04 8.10 15.32
N ARG A 129 -9.66 8.69 14.29
CA ARG A 129 -9.68 8.13 12.94
C ARG A 129 -8.52 8.69 12.11
N PRO A 130 -7.76 7.85 11.37
CA PRO A 130 -6.67 8.34 10.54
C PRO A 130 -7.16 9.30 9.45
N THR A 131 -6.50 10.44 9.32
CA THR A 131 -6.77 11.45 8.27
C THR A 131 -5.61 11.59 7.30
N ALA A 132 -4.38 11.33 7.74
CA ALA A 132 -3.20 11.26 6.88
C ALA A 132 -2.20 10.23 7.44
N LEU A 133 -1.40 9.66 6.55
CA LEU A 133 -0.35 8.69 6.86
C LEU A 133 0.86 9.00 5.97
N THR A 134 2.04 9.07 6.55
CA THR A 134 3.30 9.22 5.81
C THR A 134 4.46 8.62 6.61
N THR A 135 5.64 8.55 6.01
CA THR A 135 6.86 8.03 6.62
C THR A 135 7.97 9.05 6.49
N THR A 136 8.88 9.12 7.46
CA THR A 136 10.07 9.95 7.32
C THR A 136 11.07 9.29 6.39
N VAL A 137 11.87 10.09 5.68
CA VAL A 137 12.97 9.59 4.84
C VAL A 137 14.24 9.59 5.70
N SER A 138 14.56 8.44 6.29
CA SER A 138 15.72 8.22 7.14
C SER A 138 16.09 6.73 7.16
N ASP A 139 17.30 6.39 7.64
CA ASP A 139 17.73 4.99 7.84
C ASP A 139 16.83 4.24 8.84
N GLU A 140 16.24 5.00 9.78
CA GLU A 140 15.23 4.54 10.72
C GLU A 140 13.95 5.35 10.47
N PRO A 141 13.08 4.95 9.52
CA PRO A 141 11.90 5.73 9.19
C PRO A 141 10.87 5.65 10.32
N LEU A 142 10.27 6.78 10.65
CA LEU A 142 9.12 6.86 11.53
C LEU A 142 7.84 6.82 10.71
N ILE A 143 6.83 6.10 11.21
CA ILE A 143 5.46 6.15 10.69
C ILE A 143 4.76 7.32 11.35
N LEU A 144 4.24 8.26 10.57
CA LEU A 144 3.49 9.42 11.06
C LEU A 144 2.02 9.28 10.68
N VAL A 145 1.14 9.32 11.67
CA VAL A 145 -0.31 9.23 11.46
C VAL A 145 -0.99 10.45 12.09
N ALA A 146 -1.72 11.20 11.28
CA ALA A 146 -2.60 12.26 11.74
C ALA A 146 -4.01 11.72 11.99
N ALA A 147 -4.65 12.17 13.06
CA ALA A 147 -6.01 11.79 13.43
C ALA A 147 -7.00 12.94 13.21
N ASP A 148 -8.30 12.64 13.16
CA ASP A 148 -9.38 13.63 13.11
C ASP A 148 -9.51 14.47 14.39
N SER A 149 -8.92 14.02 15.49
CA SER A 149 -8.72 14.79 16.72
C SER A 149 -7.70 15.93 16.59
N GLY A 150 -6.92 15.96 15.51
CA GLY A 150 -5.82 16.92 15.30
C GLY A 150 -4.48 16.49 15.90
N VAL A 151 -4.41 15.29 16.51
CA VAL A 151 -3.17 14.71 17.02
C VAL A 151 -2.38 14.05 15.89
N VAL A 152 -1.04 14.20 15.92
CA VAL A 152 -0.12 13.44 15.07
C VAL A 152 0.72 12.52 15.96
N THR A 153 0.66 11.23 15.68
CA THR A 153 1.43 10.19 16.39
C THR A 153 2.55 9.68 15.50
N ALA A 154 3.73 9.52 16.08
CA ALA A 154 4.89 8.92 15.43
C ALA A 154 5.18 7.55 16.04
N PHE A 155 5.38 6.54 15.19
CA PHE A 155 5.81 5.19 15.59
C PHE A 155 7.21 4.92 15.04
N ALA A 156 8.09 4.39 15.87
CA ALA A 156 9.33 3.78 15.39
C ALA A 156 9.02 2.42 14.77
N VAL A 157 9.74 2.07 13.70
CA VAL A 157 9.64 0.76 13.07
C VAL A 157 10.68 -0.17 13.69
N GLU A 158 10.28 -0.88 14.75
CA GLU A 158 11.10 -1.92 15.35
C GLU A 158 10.67 -3.28 14.81
N LEU A 159 11.39 -3.77 13.79
CA LEU A 159 11.25 -5.16 13.35
C LEU A 159 11.96 -6.05 14.36
N ALA A 160 11.28 -7.07 14.87
CA ALA A 160 11.92 -8.09 15.69
C ALA A 160 13.07 -8.72 14.89
N ARG A 161 14.30 -8.65 15.43
CA ARG A 161 15.50 -9.27 14.87
C ARG A 161 15.43 -10.79 14.93
#